data_AF-A7VF78-F1
#
_entry.id   AF-A7VF78-F1
#
_cell.length_a   1.000
_cell.length_b   1.000
_cell.length_c   1.000
_cell.angle_alpha   90.00
_cell.angle_beta   90.00
_cell.angle_gamma   90.00
#
_symmetry.space_group_name_H-M   'P 1'
#
loop_
_entity.id
_entity.type
_entity.pdbx_description
1 polymer ?
#
loop_
_entity_poly.entity_id
_entity_poly.type
_entity_poly.pdbx_seq_one_letter_code
_entity_poly.pdbx_strand_id
1 'polypeptide(L)'
;MNKKMKHLLLALCVCIFGLMMTGCASETTTTIKVKSATKADFSIQVGYDDELLSAIATMCETTTEDLIKELKGSGAVYAKKTINGITYHTFTASAKNAKMTDIEKLLEEAGYTNVCLTKDFFYATFDPDNAAKNMSCIAGLTSKAAELQANDNYDLSNIQFFMKTSVTMKSKIKTTNGKLSNKSKAVKWTIKDASKKKNLYASTAKTTKTAKTTAVKNNKSYKAGKKITVSNSKSLVKMKLDGKAVKKNTVVKKKGTHTLTIWSKNGKVQNVIFTIK
;
A
#
# COMPACT_ATOMS: atom_id res chain seq x y z
N MET A 1 9.25 -15.38 -5.35
CA MET A 1 9.52 -13.98 -5.78
C MET A 1 11.00 -13.72 -5.57
N ASN A 2 11.71 -13.17 -6.56
CA ASN A 2 13.17 -12.98 -6.46
C ASN A 2 13.49 -11.96 -5.34
N LYS A 3 14.49 -12.28 -4.50
CA LYS A 3 15.01 -11.42 -3.41
C LYS A 3 15.36 -10.01 -3.91
N LYS A 4 15.80 -9.89 -5.17
CA LYS A 4 16.11 -8.62 -5.83
C LYS A 4 14.89 -7.71 -6.04
N MET A 5 13.74 -8.27 -6.41
CA MET A 5 12.50 -7.48 -6.60
C MET A 5 11.91 -6.97 -5.28
N LYS A 6 12.18 -7.67 -4.17
CA LYS A 6 11.85 -7.18 -2.82
C LYS A 6 12.73 -6.00 -2.40
N HIS A 7 14.04 -6.09 -2.65
CA HIS A 7 14.97 -4.99 -2.37
C HIS A 7 14.62 -3.75 -3.21
N LEU A 8 14.25 -3.94 -4.48
CA LEU A 8 13.76 -2.85 -5.33
C LEU A 8 12.52 -2.19 -4.76
N LEU A 9 11.48 -2.96 -4.41
CA LEU A 9 10.25 -2.38 -3.90
C LEU A 9 10.49 -1.60 -2.61
N LEU A 10 11.34 -2.15 -1.75
CA LEU A 10 11.75 -1.54 -0.50
C LEU A 10 12.49 -0.21 -0.76
N ALA A 11 13.46 -0.19 -1.69
CA ALA A 11 14.17 1.02 -2.12
C ALA A 11 13.25 2.05 -2.80
N LEU A 12 12.30 1.62 -3.63
CA LEU A 12 11.35 2.50 -4.32
C LEU A 12 10.37 3.16 -3.35
N CYS A 13 10.04 2.50 -2.24
CA CYS A 13 9.03 2.97 -1.28
C CYS A 13 9.60 3.86 -0.18
N VAL A 14 10.91 3.77 0.07
CA VAL A 14 11.69 4.75 0.87
C VAL A 14 11.64 6.16 0.26
N CYS A 15 11.67 6.25 -1.08
CA CYS A 15 11.86 7.52 -1.76
C CYS A 15 10.57 8.36 -1.95
N ILE A 16 9.39 7.79 -1.70
CA ILE A 16 8.12 8.51 -1.92
C ILE A 16 7.84 9.51 -0.78
N PHE A 17 8.40 9.30 0.43
CA PHE A 17 8.00 10.08 1.62
C PHE A 17 9.13 10.74 2.39
N GLY A 18 10.38 10.29 2.24
CA GLY A 18 11.53 10.95 2.86
C GLY A 18 11.84 12.35 2.28
N LEU A 19 11.17 12.76 1.21
CA LEU A 19 11.52 13.95 0.44
C LEU A 19 10.31 14.79 0.02
N MET A 20 9.18 14.70 0.73
CA MET A 20 8.16 15.75 0.70
C MET A 20 8.67 17.07 1.34
N MET A 21 9.97 17.35 1.25
CA MET A 21 10.70 18.36 2.03
C MET A 21 11.59 19.25 1.15
N THR A 22 11.58 19.12 -0.19
CA THR A 22 12.47 19.90 -1.09
C THR A 22 11.82 20.45 -2.36
N GLY A 23 10.50 20.46 -2.52
CA GLY A 23 9.86 21.01 -3.73
C GLY A 23 9.99 20.14 -5.00
N CYS A 24 10.63 18.96 -4.91
CA CYS A 24 10.82 18.07 -6.05
C CYS A 24 9.54 17.28 -6.40
N ALA A 25 9.46 16.82 -7.65
CA ALA A 25 8.32 16.07 -8.15
C ALA A 25 8.54 14.55 -8.06
N SER A 26 7.49 13.84 -7.63
CA SER A 26 7.48 12.37 -7.64
C SER A 26 6.18 11.83 -8.24
N GLU A 27 6.32 10.80 -9.07
CA GLU A 27 5.16 10.07 -9.59
C GLU A 27 5.21 8.60 -9.17
N THR A 28 4.14 8.10 -8.57
CA THR A 28 3.94 6.67 -8.36
C THR A 28 2.72 6.19 -9.13
N THR A 29 2.89 5.16 -9.97
CA THR A 29 1.79 4.50 -10.67
C THR A 29 1.74 3.02 -10.31
N THR A 30 0.67 2.63 -9.63
CA THR A 30 0.35 1.24 -9.29
C THR A 30 -0.76 0.72 -10.19
N THR A 31 -0.55 -0.41 -10.85
CA THR A 31 -1.54 -1.06 -11.71
C THR A 31 -1.73 -2.52 -11.31
N ILE A 32 -2.97 -2.94 -11.11
CA ILE A 32 -3.35 -4.32 -10.80
C ILE A 32 -4.42 -4.78 -11.79
N LYS A 33 -4.22 -5.93 -12.43
CA LYS A 33 -5.20 -6.54 -13.33
C LYS A 33 -5.50 -7.96 -12.89
N VAL A 34 -6.69 -8.18 -12.35
CA VAL A 34 -7.14 -9.51 -11.90
C VAL A 34 -7.30 -10.45 -13.10
N LYS A 35 -6.66 -11.62 -13.03
CA LYS A 35 -6.65 -12.64 -14.10
C LYS A 35 -7.52 -13.84 -13.77
N SER A 36 -7.52 -14.26 -12.52
CA SER A 36 -8.28 -15.42 -12.02
C SER A 36 -8.71 -15.21 -10.57
N ALA A 37 -9.23 -16.27 -9.94
CA ALA A 37 -9.63 -16.25 -8.55
C ALA A 37 -8.47 -15.95 -7.58
N THR A 38 -7.24 -16.29 -7.95
CA THR A 38 -6.06 -16.27 -7.08
C THR A 38 -4.86 -15.54 -7.66
N LYS A 39 -4.93 -15.12 -8.94
CA LYS A 39 -3.81 -14.51 -9.66
C LYS A 39 -4.16 -13.17 -10.30
N ALA A 40 -3.19 -12.27 -10.36
CA ALA A 40 -3.29 -10.97 -11.02
C ALA A 40 -1.95 -10.56 -11.66
N ASP A 41 -2.01 -9.68 -12.64
CA ASP A 41 -0.84 -8.94 -13.11
C ASP A 41 -0.68 -7.69 -12.22
N PHE A 42 0.55 -7.35 -11.87
CA PHE A 42 0.93 -6.21 -11.03
C PHE A 42 2.05 -5.42 -11.68
N SER A 43 1.99 -4.10 -11.55
CA SER A 43 3.09 -3.20 -11.90
C SER A 43 3.09 -2.03 -10.91
N ILE A 44 4.28 -1.65 -10.45
CA ILE A 44 4.52 -0.39 -9.76
C ILE A 44 5.64 0.33 -10.49
N GLN A 45 5.38 1.58 -10.86
CA GLN A 45 6.36 2.49 -11.42
C GLN A 45 6.53 3.63 -10.43
N VAL A 46 7.77 3.98 -10.11
CA VAL A 46 8.09 5.21 -9.39
C VAL A 46 9.00 6.05 -10.28
N GLY A 47 8.73 7.35 -10.34
CA GLY A 47 9.51 8.34 -11.06
C GLY A 47 10.04 9.40 -10.11
N TYR A 48 11.32 9.72 -10.26
CA TYR A 48 12.01 10.81 -9.57
C TYR A 48 12.52 11.76 -10.64
N ASP A 49 12.35 13.07 -10.48
CA ASP A 49 13.09 14.02 -11.30
C ASP A 49 14.59 14.02 -10.93
N ASP A 50 15.40 14.77 -11.67
CA ASP A 50 16.85 14.79 -11.49
C ASP A 50 17.26 15.32 -10.10
N GLU A 51 16.54 16.32 -9.59
CA GLU A 51 16.80 16.94 -8.28
C GLU A 51 16.49 15.96 -7.15
N LEU A 52 15.32 15.31 -7.19
CA LEU A 52 14.92 14.32 -6.20
C LEU A 52 15.87 13.12 -6.20
N LEU A 53 16.26 12.64 -7.37
CA LEU A 53 17.17 11.50 -7.48
C LEU A 53 18.57 11.83 -6.96
N SER A 54 19.06 13.05 -7.20
CA SER A 54 20.32 13.55 -6.66
C SER A 54 20.29 13.71 -5.14
N ALA A 55 19.18 14.22 -4.60
CA ALA A 55 18.95 14.29 -3.15
C ALA A 55 18.94 12.89 -2.51
N ILE A 56 18.27 11.91 -3.13
CA ILE A 56 18.29 10.52 -2.66
C ILE A 56 19.73 9.98 -2.67
N ALA A 57 20.46 10.17 -3.77
CA ALA A 57 21.85 9.71 -3.88
C ALA A 57 22.74 10.31 -2.78
N THR A 58 22.61 11.62 -2.52
CA THR A 58 23.34 12.32 -1.45
C THR A 58 22.99 11.78 -0.06
N MET A 59 21.71 11.50 0.20
CA MET A 59 21.29 10.87 1.47
C MET A 59 21.79 9.43 1.63
N CYS A 60 21.96 8.72 0.52
CA CYS A 60 22.51 7.37 0.47
C CYS A 60 24.05 7.34 0.42
N GLU A 61 24.73 8.50 0.56
CA GLU A 61 26.19 8.61 0.46
C GLU A 61 26.76 7.99 -0.83
N THR A 62 26.03 8.16 -1.94
CA THR A 62 26.35 7.58 -3.25
C THR A 62 26.17 8.61 -4.37
N THR A 63 26.46 8.22 -5.61
CA THR A 63 26.21 9.03 -6.80
C THR A 63 24.84 8.70 -7.41
N THR A 64 24.24 9.65 -8.13
CA THR A 64 23.02 9.41 -8.91
C THR A 64 23.20 8.26 -9.90
N GLU A 65 24.38 8.15 -10.51
CA GLU A 65 24.71 7.09 -11.47
C GLU A 65 24.74 5.71 -10.80
N ASP A 66 25.42 5.59 -9.66
CA ASP A 66 25.51 4.35 -8.90
C ASP A 66 24.15 3.94 -8.32
N LEU A 67 23.35 4.90 -7.83
CA LEU A 67 21.98 4.66 -7.39
C LEU A 67 21.11 4.11 -8.53
N ILE A 68 21.18 4.71 -9.73
CA ILE A 68 20.47 4.21 -10.92
C ILE A 68 20.94 2.80 -11.27
N LYS A 69 22.25 2.53 -11.19
CA LYS A 69 22.85 1.23 -11.51
C LYS A 69 22.40 0.15 -10.51
N GLU A 70 22.33 0.48 -9.23
CA GLU A 70 21.82 -0.41 -8.18
C GLU A 70 20.33 -0.72 -8.40
N LEU A 71 19.51 0.32 -8.64
CA LEU A 71 18.08 0.16 -8.91
C LEU A 71 17.85 -0.66 -10.20
N LYS A 72 18.65 -0.50 -11.24
CA LYS A 72 18.63 -1.38 -12.43
C LYS A 72 19.04 -2.82 -12.07
N GLY A 73 20.08 -3.01 -11.28
CA GLY A 73 20.60 -4.31 -10.85
C GLY A 73 19.62 -5.17 -10.05
N SER A 74 18.59 -4.53 -9.48
CA SER A 74 17.48 -5.18 -8.80
C SER A 74 16.46 -5.88 -9.74
N GLY A 75 16.54 -5.61 -11.05
CA GLY A 75 15.59 -6.09 -12.06
C GLY A 75 14.49 -5.08 -12.42
N ALA A 76 14.59 -3.83 -11.98
CA ALA A 76 13.71 -2.75 -12.41
C ALA A 76 13.91 -2.42 -13.88
N VAL A 77 12.82 -2.15 -14.59
CA VAL A 77 12.91 -1.52 -15.91
C VAL A 77 13.09 -0.01 -15.71
N TYR A 78 14.25 0.50 -16.10
CA TYR A 78 14.56 1.93 -16.09
C TYR A 78 14.17 2.60 -17.41
N ALA A 79 13.58 3.80 -17.33
CA ALA A 79 13.37 4.67 -18.48
C ALA A 79 13.31 6.14 -18.04
N LYS A 80 13.76 7.06 -18.91
CA LYS A 80 13.43 8.49 -18.76
C LYS A 80 12.08 8.77 -19.43
N LYS A 81 11.19 9.49 -18.74
CA LYS A 81 9.86 9.85 -19.27
C LYS A 81 9.52 11.29 -18.91
N THR A 82 9.02 12.03 -19.89
CA THR A 82 8.45 13.37 -19.64
C THR A 82 6.96 13.25 -19.34
N ILE A 83 6.54 13.76 -18.18
CA ILE A 83 5.17 13.65 -17.68
C ILE A 83 4.79 15.04 -17.16
N ASN A 84 3.77 15.64 -17.77
CA ASN A 84 3.34 17.02 -17.49
C ASN A 84 4.51 18.05 -17.55
N GLY A 85 5.44 17.88 -18.50
CA GLY A 85 6.57 18.80 -18.68
C GLY A 85 7.80 18.53 -17.79
N ILE A 86 7.71 17.62 -16.82
CA ILE A 86 8.84 17.22 -15.96
C ILE A 86 9.42 15.90 -16.47
N THR A 87 10.73 15.82 -16.61
CA THR A 87 11.43 14.58 -16.97
C THR A 87 11.76 13.77 -15.73
N TYR A 88 11.27 12.54 -15.68
CA TYR A 88 11.47 11.62 -14.57
C TYR A 88 12.37 10.46 -14.98
N HIS A 89 13.27 10.09 -14.08
CA HIS A 89 13.91 8.78 -13.98
C HIS A 89 12.90 7.78 -13.41
N THR A 90 12.31 6.97 -14.28
CA THR A 90 11.29 6.00 -13.89
C THR A 90 11.87 4.61 -13.73
N PHE A 91 11.45 3.92 -12.67
CA PHE A 91 11.81 2.54 -12.35
C PHE A 91 10.53 1.74 -12.20
N THR A 92 10.39 0.68 -13.00
CA THR A 92 9.19 -0.15 -13.01
C THR A 92 9.49 -1.57 -12.55
N ALA A 93 8.83 -2.01 -11.49
CA ALA A 93 8.75 -3.41 -11.09
C ALA A 93 7.41 -4.00 -11.56
N SER A 94 7.43 -5.18 -12.15
CA SER A 94 6.20 -5.84 -12.61
C SER A 94 6.23 -7.34 -12.39
N ALA A 95 5.06 -7.93 -12.19
CA ALA A 95 4.86 -9.36 -12.06
C ALA A 95 3.60 -9.76 -12.82
N LYS A 96 3.72 -10.70 -13.75
CA LYS A 96 2.58 -11.27 -14.47
C LYS A 96 2.09 -12.53 -13.76
N ASN A 97 0.78 -12.73 -13.73
CA ASN A 97 0.15 -13.94 -13.19
C ASN A 97 0.60 -14.29 -11.74
N ALA A 98 0.88 -13.26 -10.93
CA ALA A 98 1.36 -13.41 -9.55
C ALA A 98 0.22 -13.77 -8.59
N LYS A 99 0.55 -14.47 -7.50
CA LYS A 99 -0.44 -14.79 -6.45
C LYS A 99 -0.91 -13.49 -5.79
N MET A 100 -2.22 -13.36 -5.57
CA MET A 100 -2.78 -12.16 -4.92
C MET A 100 -2.17 -11.88 -3.55
N THR A 101 -1.85 -12.92 -2.76
CA THR A 101 -1.17 -12.77 -1.46
C THR A 101 0.23 -12.21 -1.57
N ASP A 102 0.94 -12.48 -2.66
CA ASP A 102 2.28 -11.93 -2.89
C ASP A 102 2.16 -10.45 -3.28
N ILE A 103 1.13 -10.09 -4.07
CA ILE A 103 0.81 -8.69 -4.38
C ILE A 103 0.37 -7.91 -3.14
N GLU A 104 -0.43 -8.51 -2.24
CA GLU A 104 -0.79 -7.87 -0.96
C GLU A 104 0.46 -7.51 -0.17
N LYS A 105 1.41 -8.45 -0.04
CA LYS A 105 2.69 -8.22 0.63
C LYS A 105 3.53 -7.15 -0.05
N LEU A 106 3.57 -7.15 -1.38
CA LEU A 106 4.27 -6.10 -2.13
C LEU A 106 3.68 -4.71 -1.85
N LEU A 107 2.36 -4.59 -1.83
CA LEU A 107 1.72 -3.31 -1.48
C LEU A 107 1.99 -2.92 -0.02
N GLU A 108 2.00 -3.89 0.90
CA GLU A 108 2.36 -3.66 2.31
C GLU A 108 3.83 -3.20 2.45
N GLU A 109 4.77 -3.87 1.77
CA GLU A 109 6.18 -3.47 1.63
C GLU A 109 6.30 -2.10 0.95
N ALA A 110 5.33 -1.73 0.10
CA ALA A 110 5.28 -0.44 -0.58
C ALA A 110 4.69 0.71 0.25
N GLY A 111 4.41 0.47 1.54
CA GLY A 111 3.89 1.48 2.46
C GLY A 111 2.36 1.55 2.52
N TYR A 112 1.63 0.77 1.72
CA TYR A 112 0.18 0.67 1.90
C TYR A 112 -0.15 -0.14 3.17
N THR A 113 -1.21 0.24 3.86
CA THR A 113 -1.74 -0.52 5.00
C THR A 113 -3.11 -1.11 4.70
N ASN A 114 -3.57 -2.02 5.57
CA ASN A 114 -4.87 -2.68 5.45
C ASN A 114 -5.10 -3.32 4.07
N VAL A 115 -4.06 -3.85 3.43
CA VAL A 115 -4.19 -4.32 2.06
C VAL A 115 -5.04 -5.59 1.99
N CYS A 116 -6.01 -5.60 1.07
CA CYS A 116 -6.81 -6.76 0.73
C CYS A 116 -7.05 -6.82 -0.78
N LEU A 117 -6.60 -7.90 -1.42
CA LEU A 117 -6.85 -8.18 -2.83
C LEU A 117 -7.49 -9.55 -3.00
N THR A 118 -8.65 -9.55 -3.64
CA THR A 118 -9.37 -10.75 -4.08
C THR A 118 -9.85 -10.54 -5.52
N LYS A 119 -10.42 -11.59 -6.13
CA LYS A 119 -10.98 -11.48 -7.50
C LYS A 119 -12.13 -10.47 -7.64
N ASP A 120 -12.78 -10.13 -6.53
CA ASP A 120 -14.02 -9.33 -6.46
C ASP A 120 -13.87 -8.05 -5.62
N PHE A 121 -12.72 -7.84 -5.01
CA PHE A 121 -12.52 -6.78 -4.04
C PHE A 121 -11.07 -6.34 -3.97
N PHE A 122 -10.86 -5.03 -3.94
CA PHE A 122 -9.60 -4.40 -3.64
C PHE A 122 -9.80 -3.39 -2.51
N TYR A 123 -8.87 -3.36 -1.58
CA TYR A 123 -8.73 -2.30 -0.59
C TYR A 123 -7.26 -2.08 -0.29
N ALA A 124 -6.85 -0.82 -0.20
CA ALA A 124 -5.58 -0.41 0.35
C ALA A 124 -5.75 0.95 1.01
N THR A 125 -4.99 1.18 2.07
CA THR A 125 -4.90 2.48 2.73
C THR A 125 -3.53 3.07 2.41
N PHE A 126 -3.52 4.23 1.78
CA PHE A 126 -2.35 5.08 1.76
C PHE A 126 -2.34 5.91 3.05
N ASP A 127 -1.27 5.80 3.83
CA ASP A 127 -1.11 6.48 5.12
C ASP A 127 0.30 7.10 5.18
N PRO A 128 0.42 8.44 5.03
CA PRO A 128 1.72 9.11 4.98
C PRO A 128 2.56 8.87 6.24
N ASP A 129 1.93 8.89 7.41
CA ASP A 129 2.61 8.68 8.70
C ASP A 129 3.20 7.27 8.82
N ASN A 130 2.49 6.28 8.26
CA ASN A 130 2.98 4.90 8.28
C ASN A 130 4.04 4.66 7.20
N ALA A 131 3.94 5.35 6.06
CA ALA A 131 4.93 5.26 5.00
C ALA A 131 6.27 5.88 5.44
N ALA A 132 6.24 7.00 6.17
CA ALA A 132 7.41 7.64 6.77
C ALA A 132 8.17 6.73 7.78
N LYS A 133 7.45 5.88 8.52
CA LYS A 133 8.03 4.95 9.50
C LYS A 133 8.75 3.75 8.89
N ASN A 134 8.41 3.38 7.64
CA ASN A 134 9.03 2.25 6.94
C ASN A 134 10.34 2.64 6.21
N MET A 135 10.84 3.85 6.44
CA MET A 135 12.06 4.41 5.85
C MET A 135 13.38 3.76 6.36
N SER A 136 13.30 2.76 7.24
CA SER A 136 14.43 2.20 7.99
C SER A 136 15.26 1.12 7.27
N CYS A 137 15.12 0.98 5.96
CA CYS A 137 15.58 -0.22 5.24
C CYS A 137 16.74 -0.01 4.26
N ILE A 138 17.28 1.21 4.17
CA ILE A 138 18.61 1.46 3.58
C ILE A 138 19.53 1.84 4.75
N ALA A 139 20.58 1.06 4.99
CA ALA A 139 21.57 1.37 6.02
C ALA A 139 22.15 2.76 5.75
N GLY A 140 22.00 3.69 6.70
CA GLY A 140 22.43 5.10 6.57
C GLY A 140 21.30 6.14 6.52
N LEU A 141 20.05 5.77 6.18
CA LEU A 141 18.95 6.74 6.06
C LEU A 141 18.15 6.99 7.34
N THR A 142 18.21 6.12 8.36
CA THR A 142 17.36 6.22 9.56
C THR A 142 17.59 7.48 10.41
N SER A 143 18.83 7.94 10.52
CA SER A 143 19.18 9.14 11.31
C SER A 143 18.79 10.43 10.60
N LYS A 144 19.16 10.56 9.33
CA LYS A 144 18.88 11.75 8.49
C LYS A 144 17.39 11.94 8.20
N ALA A 145 16.65 10.84 8.07
CA ALA A 145 15.19 10.81 7.99
C ALA A 145 14.51 11.47 9.20
N ALA A 146 14.99 11.20 10.41
CA ALA A 146 14.43 11.73 11.64
C ALA A 146 14.78 13.21 11.84
N GLU A 147 15.99 13.63 11.45
CA GLU A 147 16.43 15.02 11.46
C GLU A 147 15.62 15.90 10.49
N LEU A 148 15.34 15.39 9.29
CA LEU A 148 14.48 16.08 8.33
C LEU A 148 13.01 16.09 8.77
N GLN A 149 12.51 15.08 9.48
CA GLN A 149 11.14 15.11 10.03
C GLN A 149 10.93 16.11 11.17
N ALA A 150 11.99 16.61 11.80
CA ALA A 150 11.95 17.45 12.98
C ALA A 150 12.00 18.97 12.71
N ASN A 151 12.13 19.39 11.46
CA ASN A 151 12.17 20.82 11.11
C ASN A 151 10.74 21.32 10.83
N ASP A 152 10.22 22.28 11.58
CA ASP A 152 8.81 22.72 11.44
C ASP A 152 8.55 23.68 10.25
N ASN A 153 9.56 23.92 9.39
CA ASN A 153 9.57 25.02 8.41
C ASN A 153 9.43 24.55 6.95
N TYR A 154 8.47 23.66 6.68
CA TYR A 154 8.30 23.04 5.35
C TYR A 154 7.10 23.60 4.57
N ASP A 155 7.37 24.20 3.41
CA ASP A 155 6.35 24.62 2.45
C ASP A 155 5.97 23.46 1.52
N LEU A 156 4.90 22.75 1.88
CA LEU A 156 4.30 21.67 1.09
C LEU A 156 3.52 22.18 -0.15
N SER A 157 3.39 23.50 -0.35
CA SER A 157 2.56 24.06 -1.43
C SER A 157 3.15 23.86 -2.84
N ASN A 158 4.46 23.61 -2.94
CA ASN A 158 5.19 23.51 -4.21
C ASN A 158 5.53 22.06 -4.64
N ILE A 159 5.14 21.05 -3.87
CA ILE A 159 5.47 19.65 -4.16
C ILE A 159 4.46 19.06 -5.14
N GLN A 160 4.92 18.72 -6.34
CA GLN A 160 4.11 17.96 -7.30
C GLN A 160 4.13 16.46 -6.95
N PHE A 161 3.44 16.10 -5.86
CA PHE A 161 3.20 14.70 -5.54
C PHE A 161 2.07 14.14 -6.39
N PHE A 162 2.31 12.98 -6.99
CA PHE A 162 1.29 12.38 -7.83
C PHE A 162 1.28 10.86 -7.74
N MET A 163 0.25 10.30 -7.10
CA MET A 163 0.02 8.85 -7.04
C MET A 163 -1.21 8.45 -7.87
N LYS A 164 -1.00 7.62 -8.90
CA LYS A 164 -2.05 6.89 -9.63
C LYS A 164 -2.12 5.47 -9.10
N THR A 165 -3.32 5.02 -8.73
CA THR A 165 -3.58 3.58 -8.55
C THR A 165 -4.71 3.17 -9.48
N SER A 166 -4.55 2.08 -10.22
CA SER A 166 -5.61 1.51 -11.03
C SER A 166 -5.76 0.01 -10.82
N VAL A 167 -7.01 -0.42 -10.71
CA VAL A 167 -7.37 -1.82 -10.56
C VAL A 167 -8.38 -2.20 -11.64
N THR A 168 -8.12 -3.30 -12.33
CA THR A 168 -9.04 -3.90 -13.29
C THR A 168 -9.51 -5.27 -12.81
N MET A 169 -10.82 -5.42 -12.70
CA MET A 169 -11.51 -6.65 -12.31
C MET A 169 -12.05 -7.39 -13.56
N LYS A 170 -12.31 -8.69 -13.45
CA LYS A 170 -12.99 -9.44 -14.55
C LYS A 170 -14.47 -9.06 -14.65
N SER A 171 -15.10 -8.84 -13.50
CA SER A 171 -16.51 -8.47 -13.35
C SER A 171 -16.68 -6.96 -13.18
N LYS A 172 -17.90 -6.46 -13.42
CA LYS A 172 -18.24 -5.05 -13.21
C LYS A 172 -18.10 -4.68 -11.73
N ILE A 173 -17.37 -3.62 -11.45
CA ILE A 173 -17.29 -2.94 -10.16
C ILE A 173 -18.63 -2.24 -9.93
N LYS A 174 -19.21 -2.47 -8.74
CA LYS A 174 -20.52 -1.95 -8.33
C LYS A 174 -20.42 -0.85 -7.29
N THR A 175 -19.40 -0.89 -6.44
CA THR A 175 -19.14 0.15 -5.43
C THR A 175 -17.65 0.46 -5.37
N THR A 176 -17.31 1.74 -5.31
CA THR A 176 -15.94 2.25 -5.24
C THR A 176 -15.95 3.71 -4.81
N ASN A 177 -14.82 4.20 -4.31
CA ASN A 177 -14.55 5.63 -4.14
C ASN A 177 -13.58 6.20 -5.18
N GLY A 178 -13.35 5.48 -6.28
CA GLY A 178 -12.53 5.91 -7.40
C GLY A 178 -13.34 6.15 -8.68
N LYS A 179 -12.67 6.67 -9.71
CA LYS A 179 -13.29 6.92 -11.01
C LYS A 179 -13.34 5.62 -11.83
N LEU A 180 -14.53 5.23 -12.28
CA LEU A 180 -14.72 4.03 -13.09
C LEU A 180 -14.36 4.27 -14.57
N SER A 181 -13.91 3.21 -15.23
CA SER A 181 -13.66 3.16 -16.67
C SER A 181 -13.82 1.73 -17.20
N ASN A 182 -13.60 1.53 -18.51
CA ASN A 182 -13.66 0.21 -19.17
C ASN A 182 -14.96 -0.55 -18.86
N LYS A 183 -16.12 0.04 -19.19
CA LYS A 183 -17.45 -0.54 -18.93
C LYS A 183 -17.64 -0.96 -17.45
N SER A 184 -17.14 -0.12 -16.54
CA SER A 184 -17.12 -0.32 -15.09
C SER A 184 -16.30 -1.53 -14.60
N LYS A 185 -15.36 -2.04 -15.39
CA LYS A 185 -14.44 -3.12 -14.96
C LYS A 185 -13.13 -2.59 -14.40
N ALA A 186 -12.79 -1.33 -14.68
CA ALA A 186 -11.60 -0.69 -14.17
C ALA A 186 -11.97 0.50 -13.29
N VAL A 187 -11.10 0.78 -12.33
CA VAL A 187 -11.16 1.93 -11.43
C VAL A 187 -9.79 2.59 -11.37
N LYS A 188 -9.77 3.91 -11.25
CA LYS A 188 -8.57 4.71 -11.02
C LYS A 188 -8.77 5.67 -9.84
N TRP A 189 -7.74 5.78 -9.02
CA TRP A 189 -7.56 6.83 -8.04
C TRP A 189 -6.35 7.66 -8.40
N THR A 190 -6.46 8.95 -8.16
CA THR A 190 -5.37 9.91 -8.27
C THR A 190 -5.29 10.65 -6.94
N ILE A 191 -4.15 10.55 -6.27
CA ILE A 191 -3.84 11.29 -5.06
C ILE A 191 -2.80 12.34 -5.43
N LYS A 192 -3.15 13.61 -5.26
CA LYS A 192 -2.24 14.75 -5.43
C LYS A 192 -1.79 15.35 -4.10
N ASP A 193 -2.54 15.04 -3.04
CA ASP A 193 -2.31 15.50 -1.67
C ASP A 193 -1.94 14.29 -0.81
N ALA A 194 -0.66 14.23 -0.44
CA ALA A 194 -0.11 13.20 0.41
C ALA A 194 -0.23 13.51 1.92
N SER A 195 -0.73 14.68 2.32
CA SER A 195 -0.81 15.08 3.74
C SER A 195 -1.82 14.28 4.56
N LYS A 196 -2.74 13.58 3.89
CA LYS A 196 -3.84 12.87 4.54
C LYS A 196 -3.91 11.44 4.11
N LYS A 197 -4.23 10.59 5.08
CA LYS A 197 -4.63 9.20 4.86
C LYS A 197 -5.74 9.10 3.81
N LYS A 198 -5.54 8.27 2.78
CA LYS A 198 -6.55 7.99 1.75
C LYS A 198 -6.82 6.49 1.70
N ASN A 199 -8.10 6.11 1.72
CA ASN A 199 -8.50 4.73 1.48
C ASN A 199 -8.86 4.56 0.01
N LEU A 200 -8.43 3.47 -0.61
CA LEU A 200 -8.75 3.11 -1.98
C LEU A 200 -9.54 1.81 -1.93
N TYR A 201 -10.76 1.77 -2.46
CA TYR A 201 -11.52 0.51 -2.46
C TYR A 201 -12.40 0.32 -3.69
N ALA A 202 -12.49 -0.90 -4.16
CA ALA A 202 -13.43 -1.29 -5.21
C ALA A 202 -13.99 -2.69 -4.95
N SER A 203 -15.27 -2.86 -5.25
CA SER A 203 -16.02 -4.09 -4.99
C SER A 203 -16.96 -4.41 -6.14
N THR A 204 -17.01 -5.67 -6.55
CA THR A 204 -17.96 -6.17 -7.56
C THR A 204 -19.35 -6.42 -6.96
N ALA A 205 -19.52 -6.21 -5.65
CA ALA A 205 -20.79 -6.31 -4.95
C ALA A 205 -21.33 -4.92 -4.56
N LYS A 206 -22.66 -4.82 -4.46
CA LYS A 206 -23.36 -3.67 -3.88
C LYS A 206 -24.00 -4.09 -2.56
N THR A 207 -23.48 -3.58 -1.45
CA THR A 207 -24.04 -3.80 -0.10
C THR A 207 -23.86 -2.55 0.74
N THR A 208 -24.81 -2.29 1.63
CA THR A 208 -24.76 -1.19 2.60
C THR A 208 -24.32 -1.67 3.97
N LYS A 209 -24.58 -2.95 4.31
CA LYS A 209 -24.26 -3.52 5.62
C LYS A 209 -22.77 -3.77 5.79
N THR A 210 -22.22 -3.37 6.92
CA THR A 210 -20.81 -3.60 7.29
C THR A 210 -20.66 -4.92 8.06
N ALA A 211 -19.72 -5.75 7.65
CA ALA A 211 -19.29 -6.90 8.45
C ALA A 211 -18.38 -6.41 9.58
N LYS A 212 -18.74 -6.74 10.81
CA LYS A 212 -17.99 -6.34 12.00
C LYS A 212 -18.08 -7.39 13.09
N THR A 213 -17.06 -7.46 13.94
CA THR A 213 -17.13 -8.20 15.19
C THR A 213 -17.61 -7.31 16.32
N THR A 214 -18.39 -7.90 17.22
CA THR A 214 -18.73 -7.36 18.54
C THR A 214 -18.22 -8.26 19.67
N ALA A 215 -17.66 -9.42 19.33
CA ALA A 215 -17.15 -10.39 20.29
C ALA A 215 -15.93 -9.85 21.04
N VAL A 216 -15.11 -9.04 20.37
CA VAL A 216 -13.95 -8.35 20.93
C VAL A 216 -14.06 -6.84 20.66
N LYS A 217 -13.58 -6.03 21.59
CA LYS A 217 -13.55 -4.56 21.52
C LYS A 217 -12.12 -4.06 21.68
N ASN A 218 -11.85 -2.87 21.15
CA ASN A 218 -10.51 -2.30 21.16
C ASN A 218 -10.01 -2.08 22.59
N ASN A 219 -8.76 -2.44 22.84
CA ASN A 219 -8.06 -2.33 24.12
C ASN A 219 -8.76 -3.04 25.29
N LYS A 220 -9.55 -4.09 25.02
CA LYS A 220 -10.18 -4.93 26.04
C LYS A 220 -9.48 -6.28 26.17
N SER A 221 -9.61 -6.87 27.36
CA SER A 221 -9.03 -8.17 27.71
C SER A 221 -10.10 -9.25 27.85
N TYR A 222 -9.76 -10.50 27.49
CA TYR A 222 -10.65 -11.65 27.55
C TYR A 222 -9.92 -12.89 28.08
N LYS A 223 -10.66 -13.88 28.59
CA LYS A 223 -10.12 -15.21 28.90
C LYS A 223 -9.76 -15.95 27.61
N ALA A 224 -8.78 -16.86 27.69
CA ALA A 224 -8.46 -17.80 26.63
C ALA A 224 -9.70 -18.56 26.12
N GLY A 225 -9.72 -18.91 24.83
CA GLY A 225 -10.85 -19.56 24.19
C GLY A 225 -11.89 -18.59 23.63
N LYS A 226 -11.56 -17.31 23.48
CA LYS A 226 -12.49 -16.31 22.94
C LYS A 226 -12.79 -16.61 21.46
N LYS A 227 -14.07 -16.85 21.14
CA LYS A 227 -14.55 -17.09 19.77
C LYS A 227 -14.85 -15.76 19.05
N ILE A 228 -14.23 -15.54 17.89
CA ILE A 228 -14.45 -14.35 17.06
C ILE A 228 -15.67 -14.57 16.16
N THR A 229 -16.80 -13.97 16.52
CA THR A 229 -18.01 -13.94 15.68
C THR A 229 -18.05 -12.68 14.82
N VAL A 230 -18.74 -12.77 13.67
CA VAL A 230 -18.90 -11.63 12.75
C VAL A 230 -20.35 -11.47 12.35
N SER A 231 -20.89 -10.28 12.64
CA SER A 231 -22.19 -9.83 12.17
C SER A 231 -22.16 -9.52 10.66
N ASN A 232 -23.31 -9.59 9.99
CA ASN A 232 -23.44 -9.32 8.55
C ASN A 232 -22.45 -10.11 7.67
N SER A 233 -22.27 -11.41 7.93
CA SER A 233 -21.23 -12.21 7.27
C SER A 233 -21.36 -12.28 5.74
N LYS A 234 -22.53 -12.01 5.15
CA LYS A 234 -22.71 -11.89 3.70
C LYS A 234 -21.90 -10.70 3.10
N SER A 235 -21.63 -9.67 3.90
CA SER A 235 -20.81 -8.52 3.55
C SER A 235 -19.31 -8.72 3.81
N LEU A 236 -18.92 -9.81 4.47
CA LEU A 236 -17.51 -10.10 4.77
C LEU A 236 -16.75 -10.41 3.48
N VAL A 237 -15.56 -9.82 3.34
CA VAL A 237 -14.59 -10.16 2.29
C VAL A 237 -13.54 -11.11 2.85
N LYS A 238 -12.83 -10.66 3.87
CA LYS A 238 -11.66 -11.32 4.46
C LYS A 238 -11.53 -10.90 5.92
N MET A 239 -10.91 -11.74 6.74
CA MET A 239 -10.44 -11.36 8.07
C MET A 239 -9.03 -11.90 8.30
N LYS A 240 -8.20 -11.11 8.97
CA LYS A 240 -6.85 -11.50 9.42
C LYS A 240 -6.77 -11.35 10.94
N LEU A 241 -6.20 -12.33 11.62
CA LEU A 241 -5.78 -12.26 13.02
C LEU A 241 -4.26 -12.34 13.05
N ASP A 242 -3.61 -11.34 13.63
CA ASP A 242 -2.14 -11.22 13.71
C ASP A 242 -1.48 -11.38 12.33
N GLY A 243 -2.05 -10.70 11.32
CA GLY A 243 -1.59 -10.76 9.93
C GLY A 243 -1.92 -12.06 9.17
N LYS A 244 -2.46 -13.09 9.84
CA LYS A 244 -2.80 -14.38 9.22
C LYS A 244 -4.28 -14.47 8.88
N ALA A 245 -4.62 -14.97 7.69
CA ALA A 245 -6.01 -15.14 7.29
C ALA A 245 -6.72 -16.16 8.19
N VAL A 246 -7.93 -15.82 8.67
CA VAL A 246 -8.75 -16.68 9.53
C VAL A 246 -10.20 -16.74 9.04
N LYS A 247 -10.98 -17.70 9.55
CA LYS A 247 -12.42 -17.83 9.25
C LYS A 247 -13.26 -17.27 10.41
N LYS A 248 -14.53 -16.96 10.14
CA LYS A 248 -15.48 -16.64 11.21
C LYS A 248 -15.55 -17.81 12.22
N ASN A 249 -15.82 -17.50 13.47
CA ASN A 249 -15.85 -18.43 14.60
C ASN A 249 -14.48 -19.03 14.97
N THR A 250 -13.37 -18.44 14.50
CA THR A 250 -12.03 -18.80 14.98
C THR A 250 -11.93 -18.55 16.48
N VAL A 251 -11.32 -19.49 17.21
CA VAL A 251 -11.13 -19.42 18.67
C VAL A 251 -9.70 -18.99 18.97
N VAL A 252 -9.54 -17.91 19.72
CA VAL A 252 -8.24 -17.38 20.13
C VAL A 252 -7.87 -17.96 21.50
N LYS A 253 -6.88 -18.85 21.51
CA LYS A 253 -6.37 -19.52 22.72
C LYS A 253 -5.03 -18.96 23.19
N LYS A 254 -4.20 -18.49 22.26
CA LYS A 254 -2.89 -17.93 22.57
C LYS A 254 -3.07 -16.70 23.45
N LYS A 255 -2.26 -16.58 24.50
CA LYS A 255 -2.20 -15.40 25.37
C LYS A 255 -1.44 -14.26 24.69
N GLY A 256 -1.74 -13.04 25.10
CA GLY A 256 -1.07 -11.83 24.64
C GLY A 256 -1.98 -10.89 23.84
N THR A 257 -1.38 -9.87 23.26
CA THR A 257 -2.06 -8.87 22.43
C THR A 257 -2.24 -9.39 21.01
N HIS A 258 -3.45 -9.22 20.50
CA HIS A 258 -3.85 -9.65 19.18
C HIS A 258 -4.44 -8.50 18.38
N THR A 259 -4.21 -8.51 17.07
CA THR A 259 -4.77 -7.54 16.13
C THR A 259 -5.66 -8.26 15.13
N LEU A 260 -6.96 -7.94 15.14
CA LEU A 260 -7.96 -8.43 14.21
C LEU A 260 -8.30 -7.35 13.19
N THR A 261 -8.18 -7.67 11.90
CA THR A 261 -8.63 -6.83 10.79
C THR A 261 -9.74 -7.51 10.01
N ILE A 262 -10.83 -6.80 9.74
CA ILE A 262 -11.99 -7.28 8.98
C ILE A 262 -12.27 -6.33 7.82
N TRP A 263 -12.31 -6.86 6.60
CA TRP A 263 -12.67 -6.12 5.39
C TRP A 263 -14.12 -6.41 4.98
N SER A 264 -14.87 -5.35 4.74
CA SER A 264 -16.26 -5.41 4.26
C SER A 264 -16.38 -5.00 2.80
N LYS A 265 -17.31 -5.63 2.08
CA LYS A 265 -17.59 -5.39 0.66
C LYS A 265 -18.01 -3.95 0.34
N ASN A 266 -18.40 -3.16 1.34
CA ASN A 266 -18.76 -1.75 1.22
C ASN A 266 -17.56 -0.78 1.43
N GLY A 267 -16.34 -1.30 1.47
CA GLY A 267 -15.13 -0.47 1.64
C GLY A 267 -14.89 -0.02 3.09
N LYS A 268 -15.57 -0.61 4.08
CA LYS A 268 -15.26 -0.39 5.50
C LYS A 268 -14.29 -1.46 6.01
N VAL A 269 -13.32 -1.02 6.81
CA VAL A 269 -12.36 -1.88 7.49
C VAL A 269 -12.47 -1.66 8.99
N GLN A 270 -12.53 -2.74 9.76
CA GLN A 270 -12.49 -2.71 11.22
C GLN A 270 -11.17 -3.29 11.69
N ASN A 271 -10.39 -2.51 12.44
CA ASN A 271 -9.22 -2.96 13.19
C ASN A 271 -9.56 -3.01 14.68
N VAL A 272 -9.26 -4.12 15.33
CA VAL A 272 -9.49 -4.32 16.78
C VAL A 272 -8.25 -4.90 17.40
N ILE A 273 -7.65 -4.17 18.34
CA ILE A 273 -6.56 -4.64 19.20
C ILE A 273 -7.17 -5.11 20.51
N PHE A 274 -6.89 -6.34 20.94
CA PHE A 274 -7.42 -6.90 22.20
C PHE A 274 -6.43 -7.88 22.82
N THR A 275 -6.59 -8.16 24.11
CA THR A 275 -5.67 -9.03 24.85
C THR A 275 -6.36 -10.32 25.31
N ILE A 276 -5.67 -11.44 25.20
CA ILE A 276 -6.06 -12.71 25.85
C ILE A 276 -5.19 -12.94 27.08
N LYS A 277 -5.84 -13.11 28.24
CA LYS A 277 -5.21 -13.40 29.54
C LYS A 277 -5.00 -14.91 29.76
#